data_AF-X0YHC2-F1
#
_entry.id   AF-X0YHC2-F1
#
_cell.length_a   1.000
_cell.length_b   1.000
_cell.length_c   1.000
_cell.angle_alpha   90.00
_cell.angle_beta   90.00
_cell.angle_gamma   90.00
#
_symmetry.space_group_name_H-M   'P 1'
#
loop_
_entity.id
_entity.type
_entity.pdbx_description
1 polymer ?
#
loop_
_entity_poly.entity_id
_entity_poly.type
_entity_poly.pdbx_seq_one_letter_code
_entity_poly.pdbx_strand_id
1 'polypeptide(L)'
;MKFVGTSASEAVEHATSFIRHHCHQRGYALRNARSLNVPLITPSQVLDGQDPGPSPRKIRFLPIRFGSTQPVEPGGTGNLSESGLYVITESPFEPGDPLSLLLRLKTDAIDLHGQVIWMTKEHRVGRPPGMGIVLAAPSTPYLDYVRALP
;
A
#
# COMPACT_ATOMS: atom_id res chain seq x y z
N MET A 1 -15.73 -11.47 -20.38
CA MET A 1 -17.15 -11.08 -20.37
C MET A 1 -17.26 -9.69 -20.99
N LYS A 2 -18.18 -9.46 -21.92
CA LYS A 2 -18.36 -8.16 -22.60
C LYS A 2 -19.79 -7.68 -22.31
N PHE A 3 -19.94 -6.48 -21.77
CA PHE A 3 -21.25 -5.87 -21.49
C PHE A 3 -21.69 -5.10 -22.73
N VAL A 4 -22.91 -5.38 -23.19
CA VAL A 4 -23.51 -4.73 -24.36
C VAL A 4 -24.82 -4.10 -23.89
N GLY A 5 -25.09 -2.88 -24.36
CA GLY A 5 -26.33 -2.15 -24.15
C GLY A 5 -26.69 -1.44 -25.46
N THR A 6 -27.92 -0.95 -25.56
CA THR A 6 -28.38 -0.15 -26.71
C THR A 6 -27.69 1.22 -26.75
N SER A 7 -27.05 1.62 -25.65
CA SER A 7 -26.19 2.80 -25.55
C SER A 7 -24.95 2.53 -24.68
N ALA A 8 -23.95 3.42 -24.78
CA ALA A 8 -22.77 3.38 -23.92
C ALA A 8 -23.12 3.49 -22.43
N SER A 9 -24.12 4.30 -22.07
CA SER A 9 -24.58 4.46 -20.69
C SER A 9 -25.15 3.16 -20.13
N GLU A 10 -25.96 2.46 -20.91
CA GLU A 10 -26.57 1.19 -20.51
C GLU A 10 -25.52 0.08 -20.36
N ALA A 11 -24.53 0.02 -21.26
CA ALA A 11 -23.42 -0.92 -21.14
C ALA A 11 -22.59 -0.68 -19.86
N VAL A 12 -22.40 0.58 -19.48
CA VAL A 12 -21.71 0.96 -18.21
C VAL A 12 -22.54 0.57 -16.99
N GLU A 13 -23.86 0.74 -17.05
CA GLU A 13 -24.76 0.34 -15.96
C GLU A 13 -24.77 -1.18 -15.75
N HIS A 14 -24.82 -1.96 -16.83
CA HIS A 14 -24.69 -3.42 -16.79
C HIS A 14 -23.35 -3.87 -16.20
N ALA A 15 -22.25 -3.24 -16.61
CA ALA A 15 -20.93 -3.51 -16.05
C ALA A 15 -20.87 -3.19 -14.55
N THR A 16 -21.43 -2.05 -14.14
CA THR A 16 -21.43 -1.59 -12.75
C THR A 16 -22.26 -2.51 -11.86
N SER A 17 -23.45 -2.93 -12.33
CA SER A 17 -24.33 -3.85 -11.62
C SER A 17 -23.67 -5.22 -11.44
N PHE A 18 -23.04 -5.75 -12.49
CA PHE A 18 -22.29 -7.01 -12.43
C PHE A 18 -21.16 -6.94 -11.40
N ILE A 19 -20.36 -5.88 -11.41
CA ILE A 19 -19.25 -5.69 -10.46
C ILE A 19 -19.78 -5.68 -9.02
N ARG A 20 -20.87 -4.96 -8.74
CA ARG A 20 -21.50 -4.91 -7.41
C ARG A 20 -21.97 -6.28 -6.94
N HIS A 21 -22.70 -6.99 -7.79
CA HIS A 21 -23.22 -8.32 -7.47
C HIS A 21 -22.09 -9.34 -7.25
N HIS A 22 -21.09 -9.33 -8.13
CA HIS A 22 -19.94 -10.22 -8.04
C HIS A 22 -19.09 -9.97 -6.79
N CYS A 23 -18.89 -8.70 -6.42
CA CYS A 23 -18.22 -8.33 -5.18
C CYS A 23 -19.01 -8.79 -3.95
N HIS A 24 -20.34 -8.59 -3.93
CA HIS A 24 -21.19 -9.01 -2.82
C HIS A 24 -21.18 -10.53 -2.62
N GLN A 25 -21.33 -11.33 -3.69
CA GLN A 25 -21.29 -12.79 -3.61
C GLN A 25 -19.95 -13.35 -3.11
N ARG A 26 -18.85 -12.65 -3.39
CA ARG A 26 -17.49 -13.07 -3.00
C ARG A 26 -16.98 -12.43 -1.72
N GLY A 27 -17.80 -11.64 -1.02
CA GLY A 27 -17.40 -10.92 0.19
C GLY A 27 -16.33 -9.85 -0.06
N TYR A 28 -16.23 -9.33 -1.28
CA TYR A 28 -15.29 -8.27 -1.63
C TYR A 28 -15.89 -6.89 -1.36
N ALA A 29 -15.14 -6.03 -0.68
CA ALA A 29 -15.51 -4.63 -0.53
C ALA A 29 -15.15 -3.84 -1.80
N LEU A 30 -16.12 -3.11 -2.36
CA LEU A 30 -15.83 -2.14 -3.42
C LEU A 30 -15.05 -0.97 -2.83
N ARG A 31 -13.95 -0.58 -3.48
CA ARG A 31 -13.07 0.54 -3.07
C ARG A 31 -13.84 1.84 -2.82
N ASN A 32 -14.97 2.04 -3.49
CA ASN A 32 -15.79 3.25 -3.42
C ASN A 32 -17.03 3.10 -2.53
N ALA A 33 -17.30 1.91 -1.98
CA ALA A 33 -18.40 1.68 -1.04
C ALA A 33 -17.87 1.77 0.41
N ARG A 34 -17.44 2.97 0.82
CA ARG A 34 -17.33 3.27 2.24
C ARG A 34 -18.73 3.55 2.77
N SER A 35 -19.41 2.51 3.29
CA SER A 35 -20.42 2.74 4.31
C SER A 35 -19.70 3.09 5.62
N LEU A 36 -19.85 4.35 5.99
CA LEU A 36 -19.66 4.86 7.34
C LEU A 36 -20.57 4.04 8.27
N ASN A 37 -19.98 3.21 9.13
CA ASN A 37 -20.56 2.76 10.40
C ASN A 37 -19.50 1.97 11.17
N VAL A 38 -18.61 2.72 11.82
CA VAL A 38 -17.87 2.22 12.99
C VAL A 38 -18.42 3.03 14.18
N PRO A 39 -18.81 2.40 15.30
CA PRO A 39 -19.36 3.12 16.45
C PRO A 39 -18.39 4.19 16.92
N LEU A 40 -18.90 5.39 17.20
CA LEU A 40 -18.16 6.45 17.88
C LEU A 40 -17.76 5.94 19.26
N ILE A 41 -16.50 5.50 19.39
CA ILE A 41 -15.80 5.56 20.66
C ILE A 41 -15.36 7.01 20.78
N THR A 42 -16.01 7.77 21.66
CA THR A 42 -15.56 9.11 22.05
C THR A 42 -14.34 8.95 22.97
N PRO A 43 -13.12 9.35 22.56
CA PRO A 43 -12.01 9.47 23.49
C PRO A 43 -12.03 10.91 24.01
N SER A 44 -12.83 11.15 25.04
CA SER A 44 -12.54 12.26 25.92
C SER A 44 -11.36 11.84 26.80
N GLN A 45 -10.25 12.56 26.65
CA GLN A 45 -9.09 12.62 27.55
C GLN A 45 -8.05 11.50 27.41
N VAL A 46 -7.27 11.55 26.34
CA VAL A 46 -5.83 11.27 26.42
C VAL A 46 -5.10 12.49 25.84
N LEU A 47 -4.23 13.07 26.65
CA LEU A 47 -3.51 14.31 26.44
C LEU A 47 -2.57 14.24 25.22
N ASP A 48 -2.49 15.36 24.51
CA ASP A 48 -1.50 15.77 23.50
C ASP A 48 -0.51 14.71 23.00
N GLY A 49 -0.84 14.18 21.82
CA GLY A 49 0.07 13.47 20.94
C GLY A 49 -0.64 13.33 19.61
N GLN A 50 -0.46 14.30 18.73
CA GLN A 50 -0.96 14.24 17.35
C GLN A 50 -0.47 12.93 16.73
N ASP A 51 -1.31 11.91 16.69
CA ASP A 51 -1.08 10.73 15.87
C ASP A 51 -1.40 11.19 14.44
N PRO A 52 -0.39 11.42 13.58
CA PRO A 52 -0.67 11.83 12.22
C PRO A 52 -1.39 10.65 11.57
N GLY A 53 -2.68 10.82 11.29
CA GLY A 53 -3.46 9.83 10.54
C GLY A 53 -2.67 9.32 9.32
N PRO A 54 -2.95 8.09 8.83
CA PRO A 54 -2.06 7.36 7.93
C PRO A 54 -1.61 8.24 6.76
N SER A 55 -0.28 8.39 6.62
CA SER A 55 0.32 9.27 5.60
C SER A 55 -0.20 8.92 4.20
N PRO A 56 -0.51 9.90 3.34
CA PRO A 56 -0.98 9.66 1.98
C PRO A 56 -0.06 8.70 1.22
N ARG A 57 -0.64 7.67 0.60
CA ARG A 57 0.09 6.64 -0.14
C ARG A 57 0.00 6.88 -1.65
N LYS A 58 1.14 6.85 -2.32
CA LYS A 58 1.29 7.05 -3.77
C LYS A 58 1.76 5.77 -4.43
N ILE A 59 1.07 5.35 -5.49
CA ILE A 59 1.41 4.11 -6.22
C ILE A 59 2.62 4.38 -7.10
N ARG A 60 3.71 3.65 -6.86
CA ARG A 60 4.95 3.74 -7.64
C ARG A 60 5.71 2.44 -7.54
N PHE A 61 6.12 1.91 -8.68
CA PHE A 61 6.99 0.74 -8.76
C PHE A 61 8.44 1.17 -8.97
N LEU A 62 9.27 0.94 -7.96
CA LEU A 62 10.70 1.17 -7.97
C LEU A 62 11.43 -0.11 -7.58
N PRO A 63 12.57 -0.42 -8.21
CA PRO A 63 13.42 -1.50 -7.75
C PRO A 63 13.90 -1.20 -6.33
N ILE A 64 13.85 -2.22 -5.48
CA ILE A 64 14.35 -2.12 -4.12
C ILE A 64 15.13 -3.40 -3.80
N ARG A 65 16.18 -3.27 -3.00
CA ARG A 65 16.77 -4.42 -2.30
C ARG A 65 16.49 -4.34 -0.81
N PHE A 66 16.37 -5.48 -0.14
CA PHE A 66 16.06 -5.55 1.28
C PHE A 66 16.79 -6.70 1.99
N GLY A 67 16.85 -6.63 3.32
CA GLY A 67 17.35 -7.70 4.18
C GLY A 67 17.56 -7.22 5.61
N SER A 68 17.67 -8.15 6.55
CA SER A 68 17.80 -7.83 7.98
C SER A 68 19.13 -7.16 8.33
N THR A 69 20.23 -7.60 7.72
CA THR A 69 21.57 -7.02 7.93
C THR A 69 22.05 -6.20 6.73
N GLN A 70 21.81 -6.69 5.51
CA GLN A 70 22.22 -6.02 4.27
C GLN A 70 21.10 -6.12 3.21
N PRO A 71 20.91 -5.08 2.37
CA PRO A 71 19.88 -5.07 1.34
C PRO A 71 20.32 -5.87 0.11
N VAL A 72 20.20 -7.19 0.18
CA VAL A 72 20.62 -8.11 -0.90
C VAL A 72 19.45 -8.70 -1.67
N GLU A 73 18.32 -8.95 -1.02
CA GLU A 73 17.15 -9.59 -1.61
C GLU A 73 16.43 -8.62 -2.57
N PRO A 74 16.13 -9.03 -3.82
CA PRO A 74 15.47 -8.16 -4.78
C PRO A 74 13.96 -8.07 -4.54
N GLY A 75 13.39 -6.89 -4.79
CA GLY A 75 11.94 -6.68 -4.78
C GLY A 75 11.54 -5.43 -5.57
N GLY A 76 10.27 -5.05 -5.46
CA GLY A 76 9.74 -3.81 -6.03
C GLY A 76 8.80 -3.11 -5.08
N THR A 77 8.73 -1.78 -5.10
CA THR A 77 7.74 -1.05 -4.30
C THR A 77 6.35 -1.17 -4.92
N GLY A 78 5.30 -1.33 -4.12
CA GLY A 78 3.91 -1.22 -4.61
C GLY A 78 3.26 0.12 -4.31
N ASN A 79 3.62 0.73 -3.18
CA ASN A 79 3.26 2.10 -2.83
C ASN A 79 4.29 2.70 -1.86
N LEU A 80 4.30 4.03 -1.80
CA LEU A 80 5.18 4.83 -0.97
C LEU A 80 4.35 5.85 -0.17
N SER A 81 4.78 6.17 1.04
CA SER A 81 4.31 7.30 1.84
C SER A 81 5.47 7.89 2.64
N GLU A 82 5.32 9.08 3.19
CA GLU A 82 6.40 9.72 3.96
C GLU A 82 6.87 8.86 5.14
N SER A 83 5.97 8.08 5.76
CA SER A 83 6.24 7.21 6.91
C SER A 83 6.59 5.75 6.56
N GLY A 84 6.51 5.33 5.30
CA GLY A 84 6.52 3.90 5.02
C GLY A 84 6.39 3.54 3.54
N LEU A 85 6.53 2.25 3.25
CA LEU A 85 6.38 1.72 1.90
C LEU A 85 5.90 0.27 1.92
N TYR A 86 5.37 -0.18 0.78
CA TYR A 86 5.04 -1.59 0.57
C TYR A 86 6.06 -2.22 -0.36
N VAL A 87 6.71 -3.31 0.07
CA VAL A 87 7.63 -4.11 -0.75
C VAL A 87 6.88 -5.34 -1.28
N ILE A 88 6.83 -5.45 -2.60
CA ILE A 88 6.36 -6.62 -3.33
C ILE A 88 7.51 -7.63 -3.39
N THR A 89 7.25 -8.83 -2.88
CA THR A 89 8.20 -9.95 -2.83
C THR A 89 7.47 -11.26 -2.59
N GLU A 90 8.01 -12.36 -3.08
CA GLU A 90 7.53 -13.73 -2.80
C GLU A 90 8.04 -14.26 -1.45
N SER A 91 9.00 -13.58 -0.82
CA SER A 91 9.61 -13.98 0.45
C SER A 91 9.59 -12.80 1.44
N PRO A 92 8.40 -12.42 1.95
CA PRO A 92 8.29 -11.36 2.94
C PRO A 92 8.86 -11.80 4.29
N PHE A 93 9.47 -10.85 4.99
CA PHE A 93 9.87 -10.98 6.39
C PHE A 93 8.66 -10.91 7.32
N GLU A 94 8.83 -11.35 8.57
CA GLU A 94 7.74 -11.42 9.54
C GLU A 94 7.52 -10.05 10.23
N PRO A 95 6.29 -9.74 10.69
CA PRO A 95 6.04 -8.51 11.44
C PRO A 95 6.94 -8.38 12.66
N GLY A 96 7.52 -7.20 12.85
CA GLY A 96 8.52 -6.91 13.88
C GLY A 96 9.97 -6.99 13.39
N ASP A 97 10.23 -7.63 12.24
CA ASP A 97 11.60 -7.75 11.72
C ASP A 97 12.16 -6.39 11.30
N PRO A 98 13.38 -6.02 11.73
CA PRO A 98 14.08 -4.85 11.22
C PRO A 98 14.61 -5.13 9.81
N LEU A 99 14.57 -4.11 8.95
CA LEU A 99 15.05 -4.19 7.58
C LEU A 99 15.95 -3.01 7.21
N SER A 100 17.05 -3.35 6.56
CA SER A 100 17.85 -2.45 5.74
C SER A 100 17.37 -2.55 4.30
N LEU A 101 17.18 -1.41 3.66
CA LEU A 101 16.57 -1.28 2.34
C LEU A 101 17.44 -0.37 1.46
N LEU A 102 17.55 -0.70 0.18
CA LEU A 102 18.20 0.13 -0.84
C LEU A 102 17.22 0.39 -1.97
N LEU A 103 16.60 1.57 -1.96
CA LEU A 103 15.63 2.00 -2.97
C LEU A 103 16.37 2.60 -4.17
N ARG A 104 16.15 2.07 -5.37
CA ARG A 104 16.77 2.60 -6.59
C ARG A 104 15.84 3.59 -7.29
N LEU A 105 16.32 4.81 -7.45
CA LEU A 105 15.74 5.83 -8.32
C LEU A 105 16.43 5.80 -9.69
N LYS A 106 15.98 6.64 -10.63
CA LYS A 106 16.58 6.70 -11.99
C LYS A 106 18.06 7.08 -11.96
N THR A 107 18.45 7.97 -11.05
CA THR A 107 19.79 8.58 -11.01
C THR A 107 20.53 8.31 -9.70
N ASP A 108 19.86 7.76 -8.70
CA ASP A 108 20.41 7.65 -7.34
C ASP A 108 19.87 6.41 -6.61
N ALA A 109 20.47 6.09 -5.47
CA ALA A 109 20.00 5.07 -4.56
C ALA A 109 19.85 5.64 -3.15
N ILE A 110 18.77 5.28 -2.47
CA ILE A 110 18.48 5.78 -1.13
C ILE A 110 18.51 4.60 -0.17
N ASP A 111 19.41 4.67 0.80
CA ASP A 111 19.41 3.78 1.96
C ASP A 111 18.26 4.15 2.90
N LEU A 112 17.47 3.15 3.28
CA LEU A 112 16.34 3.27 4.17
C LEU A 112 16.42 2.19 5.24
N HIS A 113 15.92 2.52 6.43
CA HIS A 113 15.79 1.57 7.54
C HIS A 113 14.36 1.60 8.06
N GLY A 114 13.84 0.43 8.39
CA GLY A 114 12.47 0.30 8.87
C GLY A 114 12.19 -1.02 9.54
N GLN A 115 10.92 -1.21 9.89
CA GLN A 115 10.42 -2.43 10.50
C GLN A 115 9.20 -2.92 9.72
N VAL A 116 9.09 -4.24 9.56
CA VAL A 116 7.89 -4.86 9.00
C VAL A 116 6.73 -4.71 9.98
N ILE A 117 5.62 -4.16 9.52
CA ILE A 117 4.40 -3.98 10.35
C ILE A 117 3.30 -4.99 10.00
N TRP A 118 3.33 -5.56 8.79
CA TRP A 118 2.44 -6.62 8.35
C TRP A 118 3.00 -7.27 7.07
N MET A 119 2.58 -8.50 6.77
CA MET A 119 2.93 -9.21 5.53
C MET A 119 1.74 -9.98 4.95
N THR A 120 1.86 -10.35 3.67
CA THR A 120 0.95 -11.29 2.99
C THR A 120 1.76 -12.18 2.04
N LYS A 121 1.58 -13.50 2.16
CA LYS A 121 2.13 -14.49 1.24
C LYS A 121 1.14 -14.87 0.14
N GLU A 122 -0.10 -14.39 0.23
CA GLU A 122 -1.13 -14.73 -0.74
C GLU A 122 -1.04 -13.89 -2.01
N HIS A 123 -1.08 -14.57 -3.16
CA HIS A 123 -1.22 -13.93 -4.45
C HIS A 123 -2.69 -13.67 -4.76
N ARG A 124 -3.13 -12.41 -4.68
CA ARG A 124 -4.49 -11.99 -5.05
C ARG A 124 -4.43 -11.01 -6.22
N VAL A 125 -5.46 -11.03 -7.08
CA VAL A 125 -5.54 -10.10 -8.22
C VAL A 125 -5.47 -8.66 -7.72
N GLY A 126 -4.48 -7.91 -8.19
CA GLY A 126 -4.22 -6.52 -7.79
C GLY A 126 -3.59 -6.34 -6.39
N ARG A 127 -3.24 -7.43 -5.71
CA ARG A 127 -2.53 -7.43 -4.42
C ARG A 127 -1.47 -8.55 -4.43
N PRO A 128 -0.29 -8.27 -5.00
CA PRO A 128 0.79 -9.25 -5.01
C PRO A 128 1.31 -9.48 -3.58
N PRO A 129 1.95 -10.64 -3.30
CA PRO A 129 2.56 -10.91 -2.01
C PRO A 129 3.64 -9.87 -1.68
N GLY A 130 3.90 -9.71 -0.38
CA GLY A 130 4.82 -8.67 0.09
C GLY A 130 4.63 -8.28 1.54
N MET A 131 5.20 -7.14 1.90
CA MET A 131 5.24 -6.65 3.26
C MET A 131 5.12 -5.12 3.34
N GLY A 132 4.39 -4.66 4.35
CA GLY A 132 4.31 -3.24 4.71
C GLY A 132 5.41 -2.90 5.70
N ILE A 133 6.12 -1.81 5.41
CA ILE A 133 7.25 -1.33 6.21
C ILE A 133 6.94 0.07 6.73
N VAL A 134 7.17 0.27 8.03
CA VAL A 134 7.29 1.61 8.64
C VAL A 134 8.76 2.02 8.65
N LEU A 135 9.06 3.24 8.19
CA LEU A 135 10.42 3.76 8.16
C LEU A 135 10.79 4.33 9.53
N ALA A 136 11.98 4.00 10.03
CA ALA A 136 12.47 4.47 11.33
C ALA A 136 12.85 5.96 11.28
N ALA A 137 13.54 6.39 10.24
CA ALA A 137 13.92 7.77 9.99
C ALA A 137 13.99 8.02 8.47
N PRO A 138 12.89 8.46 7.83
CA PRO A 138 12.89 8.78 6.40
C PRO A 138 13.89 9.88 6.08
N SER A 139 14.78 9.64 5.12
CA SER A 139 15.78 10.61 4.69
C SER A 139 15.15 11.75 3.87
N THR A 140 15.77 12.94 3.86
CA THR A 140 15.30 14.07 3.05
C THR A 140 15.15 13.73 1.56
N PRO A 141 16.11 13.03 0.91
CA PRO A 141 15.95 12.62 -0.50
C PRO A 141 14.71 11.74 -0.74
N TYR A 142 14.36 10.87 0.22
CA TYR A 142 13.16 10.05 0.13
C TYR A 142 11.89 10.89 0.26
N LEU A 143 11.83 11.78 1.25
CA LEU A 143 10.68 12.64 1.49
C LEU A 143 10.42 13.56 0.30
N ASP A 144 11.48 14.18 -0.24
CA ASP A 144 11.40 15.05 -1.41
C ASP A 144 10.87 14.28 -2.62
N TYR A 145 11.39 13.07 -2.85
CA TYR A 145 10.89 12.19 -3.90
C TYR A 145 9.41 11.85 -3.73
N VAL A 146 9.00 11.39 -2.54
CA VAL A 146 7.60 11.01 -2.28
C VAL A 146 6.67 12.21 -2.41
N ARG A 147 7.06 13.39 -1.95
CA ARG A 147 6.26 14.62 -2.07
C ARG A 147 6.08 15.05 -3.52
N ALA A 148 7.11 14.90 -4.35
CA ALA A 148 7.08 15.24 -5.77
C ALA A 148 6.27 14.28 -6.66
N LEU A 149 5.92 13.09 -6.15
CA LEU A 149 5.06 12.17 -6.90
C LEU A 149 3.64 12.75 -7.09
N PRO A 150 3.00 12.53 -8.25
CA PRO A 150 1.63 12.96 -8.50
C PRO A 150 0.59 12.19 -7.68
#